data_AF-A0A3Q2CTB7-F1
#
_entry.id   AF-A0A3Q2CTB7-F1
#
_cell.length_a   1.000
_cell.length_b   1.000
_cell.length_c   1.000
_cell.angle_alpha   90.00
_cell.angle_beta   90.00
_cell.angle_gamma   90.00
#
_symmetry.space_group_name_H-M   'P 1'
#
loop_
_entity.id
_entity.type
_entity.pdbx_description
1 polymer ?
#
loop_
_entity_poly.entity_id
_entity_poly.type
_entity_poly.pdbx_seq_one_letter_code
_entity_poly.pdbx_strand_id
1 'polypeptide(L)' 'MSWAVEEWKDGLPGKALQKIQEMEVQLDKLKKERTQKQFQLDSLEAALQKQKQKVSAALGEALFLSSMCAPLNG' A
#
# COMPACT_ATOMS: atom_id res chain seq x y z
N MET A 1 17.35 -18.57 -9.16
CA MET A 1 18.61 -19.23 -8.75
C MET A 1 18.60 -19.38 -7.25
N SER A 2 18.22 -20.56 -6.73
CA SER A 2 18.56 -20.91 -5.34
C SER A 2 20.03 -21.24 -5.32
N TRP A 3 20.87 -20.24 -5.05
CA TRP A 3 22.24 -20.52 -4.66
C TRP A 3 22.14 -21.38 -3.41
N ALA A 4 22.57 -22.64 -3.49
CA ALA A 4 23.38 -23.28 -2.46
C ALA A 4 23.11 -22.72 -1.04
N VAL A 5 21.86 -22.85 -0.56
CA VAL A 5 21.25 -21.88 0.39
C VAL A 5 22.03 -21.77 1.71
N GLU A 6 22.85 -22.77 2.01
CA GLU A 6 23.74 -22.80 3.17
C GLU A 6 25.23 -23.05 2.84
N GLU A 7 25.61 -23.49 1.63
CA GLU A 7 27.03 -23.82 1.34
C GLU A 7 27.92 -22.57 1.33
N TRP A 8 27.35 -21.37 1.10
CA TRP A 8 28.12 -20.13 1.18
C TRP A 8 28.44 -19.71 2.62
N LYS A 9 27.69 -20.26 3.59
CA LYS A 9 27.91 -20.03 5.02
C LYS A 9 28.97 -20.98 5.58
N ASP A 10 29.26 -22.09 4.89
CA ASP A 10 30.30 -23.03 5.29
C ASP A 10 31.68 -22.37 5.26
N GLY A 11 32.45 -22.57 6.35
CA GLY A 11 33.78 -21.99 6.51
C GLY A 11 33.80 -20.55 7.01
N LEU A 12 32.66 -19.88 7.19
CA LEU A 12 32.63 -18.55 7.81
C LEU A 12 32.87 -18.63 9.33
N PRO A 13 33.59 -17.66 9.92
CA PRO A 13 33.73 -17.56 11.37
C PRO A 13 32.36 -17.40 12.06
N GLY A 14 32.17 -18.01 13.23
CA GLY A 14 30.89 -17.97 13.96
C GLY A 14 30.36 -16.55 14.23
N LYS A 15 31.24 -15.56 14.43
CA LYS A 15 30.84 -14.15 14.56
C LYS A 15 30.22 -13.59 13.28
N ALA A 16 30.73 -13.98 12.12
CA ALA A 16 30.18 -13.57 10.83
C ALA A 16 28.80 -14.21 10.62
N LEU A 17 28.67 -15.51 10.93
CA LEU A 17 27.40 -16.23 10.88
C LEU A 17 26.34 -15.61 11.79
N GLN A 18 26.71 -15.28 13.03
CA GLN A 18 25.81 -14.60 13.96
C GLN A 18 25.36 -13.24 13.40
N LYS A 19 26.26 -12.47 12.79
CA LYS A 19 25.90 -11.18 12.23
C LYS A 19 24.97 -11.30 11.03
N ILE A 20 25.21 -12.30 10.18
CA ILE A 20 24.32 -12.64 9.06
C ILE A 20 22.91 -12.96 9.60
N GLN A 21 22.81 -13.83 10.60
CA GLN A 21 21.52 -14.21 11.20
C GLN A 21 20.77 -12.99 11.77
N GLU A 22 21.47 -12.10 12.49
CA GLU A 22 20.87 -10.85 12.98
C GLU A 22 20.31 -9.99 11.84
N MET A 23 21.07 -9.85 10.74
CA MET A 23 20.63 -9.10 9.57
C MET A 23 19.45 -9.77 8.85
N GLU A 24 19.45 -11.10 8.73
CA GLU A 24 18.32 -11.86 8.16
C GLU A 24 17.04 -11.64 8.98
N VAL A 25 17.11 -11.68 10.31
CA VAL A 25 15.96 -11.39 11.20
C VAL A 25 15.49 -9.94 11.05
N GLN A 26 16.40 -8.97 11.01
CA GLN A 26 16.04 -7.56 10.80
C GLN A 26 15.38 -7.35 9.44
N LEU A 27 15.91 -7.97 8.40
CA LEU A 27 15.38 -7.89 7.04
C LEU A 27 13.97 -8.48 6.95
N ASP A 28 13.70 -9.60 7.62
CA ASP A 28 12.37 -10.17 7.68
C ASP A 28 11.37 -9.31 8.48
N LYS A 29 11.83 -8.66 9.56
CA LYS A 29 11.02 -7.67 10.28
C LYS A 29 10.66 -6.50 9.35
N LEU A 30 11.63 -5.93 8.64
CA LEU A 30 11.42 -4.82 7.71
C LEU A 30 10.51 -5.21 6.54
N LYS A 31 10.59 -6.45 6.03
CA LYS A 31 9.66 -6.96 5.03
C LYS A 31 8.22 -6.97 5.55
N LYS A 32 8.00 -7.50 6.76
CA LYS A 32 6.66 -7.52 7.39
C LYS A 32 6.12 -6.10 7.60
N GLU A 33 6.94 -5.20 8.13
CA GLU A 33 6.56 -3.79 8.32
C GLU A 33 6.22 -3.11 6.99
N ARG A 34 7.01 -3.36 5.92
CA ARG A 34 6.71 -2.86 4.58
C ARG A 34 5.36 -3.36 4.10
N THR A 35 5.10 -4.67 4.18
CA THR A 35 3.82 -5.26 3.76
C THR A 35 2.64 -4.66 4.53
N GLN A 36 2.77 -4.48 5.84
CA GLN A 36 1.73 -3.86 6.67
C GLN A 36 1.48 -2.41 6.26
N LYS A 37 2.54 -1.62 6.01
CA LYS A 37 2.42 -0.23 5.55
C LYS A 37 1.80 -0.15 4.15
N GLN A 38 2.17 -1.05 3.24
CA GLN A 38 1.57 -1.10 1.91
C GLN A 38 0.06 -1.36 2.00
N PHE A 39 -0.36 -2.33 2.82
CA PHE A 39 -1.78 -2.60 3.04
C PHE A 39 -2.53 -1.37 3.59
N GLN A 40 -1.93 -0.63 4.51
CA GLN A 40 -2.52 0.62 5.02
C GLN A 40 -2.66 1.68 3.93
N LEU A 41 -1.64 1.84 3.07
CA LEU A 41 -1.69 2.77 1.94
C LEU A 41 -2.81 2.38 0.97
N ASP A 42 -2.87 1.10 0.57
CA ASP A 42 -3.90 0.60 -0.36
C ASP A 42 -5.32 0.82 0.21
N SER A 43 -5.49 0.64 1.53
CA SER A 43 -6.76 0.88 2.23
C SER A 43 -7.15 2.36 2.21
N LEU A 44 -6.20 3.26 2.47
CA LEU A 44 -6.42 4.71 2.42
C LEU A 44 -6.72 5.18 1.00
N GLU A 45 -6.02 4.65 -0.01
CA GLU A 45 -6.29 4.94 -1.42
C GLU A 45 -7.70 4.52 -1.84
N ALA A 46 -8.14 3.33 -1.42
CA ALA A 46 -9.50 2.86 -1.66
C ALA A 46 -10.56 3.76 -0.98
N ALA A 47 -10.31 4.17 0.27
CA ALA A 47 -11.19 5.08 1.00
C ALA A 47 -11.28 6.45 0.32
N LEU A 48 -10.14 6.99 -0.12
CA LEU A 48 -10.08 8.26 -0.86
C LEU A 48 -10.85 8.16 -2.18
N GLN A 49 -10.68 7.07 -2.93
CA GLN A 49 -11.39 6.88 -4.19
C GLN A 49 -12.91 6.81 -3.98
N LYS A 50 -13.36 6.13 -2.93
CA LYS A 50 -14.78 6.11 -2.54
C LYS A 50 -15.29 7.50 -2.20
N GLN A 51 -14.50 8.32 -1.51
CA GLN A 51 -14.89 9.71 -1.20
C GLN A 51 -14.99 10.57 -2.47
N LYS A 52 -14.04 10.44 -3.39
CA LYS A 52 -14.07 11.14 -4.69
C LYS A 52 -15.34 10.81 -5.46
N GLN A 53 -15.71 9.54 -5.53
CA GLN A 53 -16.96 9.09 -6.18
C GLN A 53 -18.21 9.71 -5.54
N LYS A 54 -18.27 9.76 -4.20
CA LYS A 54 -19.39 10.41 -3.50
C LYS A 54 -19.49 11.89 -3.82
N VAL A 55 -18.37 12.60 -3.84
CA VAL A 55 -18.34 14.04 -4.17
C VAL A 55 -18.76 14.26 -5.63
N SER A 56 -18.25 13.46 -6.57
CA SER A 56 -18.68 13.57 -7.97
C SER A 56 -20.16 13.28 -8.15
N ALA A 57 -20.72 12.30 -7.42
CA ALA A 57 -22.14 12.00 -7.47
C ALA A 57 -22.98 13.17 -6.92
N ALA A 58 -22.61 13.70 -5.75
CA ALA A 58 -23.30 14.85 -5.16
C ALA A 58 -23.24 16.10 -6.05
N LEU A 59 -22.10 16.36 -6.71
CA LEU A 59 -21.98 17.44 -7.69
C LEU A 59 -22.86 17.19 -8.92
N GLY A 60 -22.91 15.97 -9.43
CA GLY A 60 -23.79 15.58 -10.53
C GLY A 60 -25.27 15.78 -10.19
N GLU A 61 -25.68 15.37 -9.00
CA GLU A 61 -27.04 15.59 -8.48
C GLU A 61 -27.35 17.09 -8.34
N ALA A 62 -26.44 17.87 -7.78
CA ALA A 62 -26.61 19.32 -7.64
C ALA A 62 -26.76 20.03 -9.00
N LEU A 63 -25.94 19.66 -9.98
CA LEU A 63 -26.03 20.18 -11.35
C LEU A 63 -27.35 19.77 -12.03
N PHE A 64 -27.77 18.53 -11.86
CA PHE A 64 -29.04 18.02 -12.40
C PHE A 64 -30.24 18.78 -11.81
N LEU A 65 -30.28 18.93 -10.49
CA LEU A 65 -31.32 19.71 -9.81
C LEU A 65 -31.32 21.18 -10.26
N SER A 66 -30.15 21.79 -10.39
CA SER A 66 -30.03 23.17 -10.88
C SER A 66 -30.57 23.34 -12.30
N SER A 67 -30.38 22.36 -13.17
CA SER A 67 -30.91 22.36 -14.53
C SER A 67 -32.45 22.25 -14.56
N MET A 68 -33.02 21.41 -13.68
CA MET A 68 -34.48 21.25 -13.59
C MET A 68 -35.21 22.47 -13.04
N CYS A 69 -34.56 23.27 -12.18
CA CYS A 69 -35.14 24.50 -11.64
C CYS A 69 -34.90 25.74 -12.53
N ALA A 70 -34.30 25.60 -13.71
CA ALA A 70 -34.11 26.71 -14.62
C ALA A 70 -35.48 27.21 -15.13
N PRO A 71 -35.82 28.51 -15.00
CA PRO A 71 -37.08 29.03 -15.50
C PRO A 71 -37.14 28.85 -17.01
N LEU A 72 -38.25 28.29 -17.49
CA LEU A 72 -38.63 28.34 -18.90
C LEU A 72 -38.86 29.82 -19.25
N ASN A 73 -37.81 30.50 -19.71
CA ASN A 73 -37.97 31.83 -20.31
C ASN A 73 -38.84 31.65 -21.56
N GLY A 74 -40.07 32.15 -21.48
CA GLY A 74 -41.05 32.19 -22.57
C GLY A 74 -40.84 33.37 -23.50
#